data_AF-A0A933NC59-F1
#
_entry.id   AF-A0A933NC59-F1
#
_cell.length_a   1.000
_cell.length_b   1.000
_cell.length_c   1.000
_cell.angle_alpha   90.00
_cell.angle_beta   90.00
_cell.angle_gamma   90.00
#
_symmetry.space_group_name_H-M   'P 1'
#
loop_
_entity.id
_entity.type
_entity.pdbx_description
1 polymer ?
#
loop_
_entity_poly.entity_id
_entity_poly.type
_entity_poly.pdbx_seq_one_letter_code
_entity_poly.pdbx_strand_id
1 'polypeptide(L)' 'MTRTRRHVIGAAIALSLGGTACAGGPLIVTSASSRGSDIKFGFTQAGTGRQGIIKCTVSAEGNAEQCSEIPVIFEN' A
#
# COMPACT_ATOMS: atom_id res chain seq x y z
N MET A 1 -25.18 -33.87 -23.59
CA MET A 1 -23.84 -33.36 -23.94
C MET A 1 -23.70 -31.95 -23.39
N THR A 2 -23.09 -31.82 -22.21
CA THR A 2 -22.93 -30.60 -21.41
C THR A 2 -21.62 -29.88 -21.78
N ARG A 3 -21.69 -28.66 -22.31
CA ARG A 3 -20.52 -27.77 -22.50
C ARG A 3 -20.64 -26.58 -21.55
N THR A 4 -20.10 -26.75 -20.35
CA THR A 4 -19.96 -25.70 -19.34
C THR A 4 -18.85 -24.74 -19.76
N ARG A 5 -19.22 -23.56 -20.29
CA ARG A 5 -18.26 -22.49 -20.60
C ARG A 5 -17.83 -21.81 -19.30
N ARG A 6 -16.61 -22.11 -18.85
CA ARG A 6 -15.94 -21.40 -17.74
C ARG A 6 -15.65 -19.97 -18.18
N HIS A 7 -16.45 -19.02 -17.71
CA HIS A 7 -16.13 -17.60 -17.80
C HIS A 7 -15.26 -17.26 -16.59
N VAL A 8 -13.95 -17.14 -16.81
CA VAL A 8 -13.04 -16.51 -15.85
C VAL A 8 -13.30 -15.02 -15.95
N ILE A 9 -14.22 -14.51 -15.14
CA ILE A 9 -14.42 -13.07 -14.97
C ILE A 9 -13.32 -12.60 -14.02
N GLY A 10 -12.21 -12.13 -14.60
CA GLY A 10 -11.19 -11.38 -13.89
C GLY A 10 -11.81 -10.06 -13.44
N ALA A 11 -12.21 -9.99 -12.16
CA ALA A 11 -12.63 -8.75 -11.54
C ALA A 11 -11.37 -7.90 -11.31
N ALA A 12 -11.14 -6.92 -12.20
CA ALA A 12 -10.18 -5.86 -11.97
C ALA A 12 -10.75 -4.97 -10.85
N ILE A 13 -10.23 -5.13 -9.63
CA ILE A 13 -10.54 -4.26 -8.50
C ILE A 13 -9.78 -2.95 -8.72
N ALA A 14 -10.42 -2.00 -9.39
CA ALA A 14 -9.95 -0.63 -9.49
C ALA A 14 -10.18 0.07 -8.14
N LEU A 15 -9.19 -0.01 -7.25
CA LEU A 15 -9.13 0.80 -6.03
C LEU A 15 -8.78 2.25 -6.40
N SER A 16 -9.77 3.02 -6.82
CA SER A 16 -9.65 4.46 -6.98
C SER A 16 -9.72 5.13 -5.60
N LEU A 17 -8.64 5.09 -4.83
CA LEU A 17 -8.45 6.03 -3.74
C LEU A 17 -8.19 7.40 -4.35
N GLY A 18 -9.23 8.24 -4.36
CA GLY A 18 -9.10 9.67 -4.65
C GLY A 18 -8.17 10.31 -3.61
N GLY A 19 -6.89 10.39 -3.94
CA GLY A 19 -5.90 11.19 -3.25
C GLY A 19 -5.53 12.36 -4.13
N THR A 20 -5.76 13.57 -3.65
CA THR A 20 -5.07 14.78 -4.11
C THR A 20 -3.57 14.47 -4.14
N ALA A 21 -3.03 14.26 -5.34
CA ALA A 21 -1.62 14.00 -5.58
C ALA A 21 -0.82 15.26 -5.22
N CYS A 22 -0.46 15.36 -3.94
CA CYS A 22 0.47 16.36 -3.46
C CYS A 22 1.86 15.99 -4.00
N ALA A 23 2.23 16.61 -5.14
CA ALA A 23 3.56 16.85 -5.72
C ALA A 23 4.76 15.99 -5.25
N GLY A 24 4.55 14.69 -5.07
CA GLY A 24 5.56 13.70 -4.74
C GLY A 24 5.34 12.53 -5.67
N GLY A 25 6.42 12.06 -6.31
CA GLY A 25 6.37 10.89 -7.19
C GLY A 25 5.76 9.66 -6.48
N PRO A 26 5.45 8.59 -7.23
CA PRO A 26 4.85 7.39 -6.65
C PRO A 26 5.73 6.84 -5.51
N LEU A 27 5.09 6.52 -4.38
CA LEU A 27 5.71 5.82 -3.28
C LEU A 27 5.81 4.34 -3.66
N ILE A 28 7.04 3.83 -3.77
CA ILE A 28 7.34 2.44 -4.05
C ILE A 28 7.52 1.73 -2.72
N VAL A 29 6.62 0.79 -2.40
CA VAL A 29 6.75 -0.04 -1.20
C VAL A 29 7.93 -0.99 -1.40
N THR A 30 8.94 -0.88 -0.54
CA THR A 30 10.15 -1.71 -0.58
C THR A 30 10.10 -2.88 0.38
N SER A 31 9.29 -2.78 1.44
CA SER A 31 9.12 -3.85 2.42
C SER A 31 7.74 -3.74 3.09
N ALA A 32 7.22 -4.88 3.55
CA ALA A 32 6.00 -4.95 4.33
C ALA A 32 6.19 -5.92 5.49
N SER A 33 5.76 -5.55 6.69
CA SER A 33 5.80 -6.38 7.88
C SER A 33 4.55 -6.16 8.71
N SER A 34 3.97 -7.23 9.23
CA SER A 34 2.82 -7.17 10.15
C SER A 34 3.14 -7.87 11.47
N ARG A 35 2.59 -7.34 12.56
CA ARG A 35 2.65 -7.95 13.89
C ARG A 35 1.39 -7.60 14.67
N GLY A 36 0.56 -8.62 14.93
CA GLY A 36 -0.75 -8.41 15.53
C GLY A 36 -1.61 -7.52 14.64
N SER A 37 -2.16 -6.45 15.21
CA SER A 37 -2.95 -5.45 14.48
C SER A 37 -2.10 -4.33 13.86
N ASP A 38 -0.78 -4.35 13.96
CA ASP A 38 0.08 -3.35 13.33
C ASP A 38 0.62 -3.85 11.99
N ILE A 39 0.56 -3.03 10.95
CA ILE A 39 1.26 -3.23 9.68
C ILE A 39 2.21 -2.06 9.40
N LYS A 40 3.39 -2.36 8.88
CA LYS A 40 4.43 -1.40 8.51
C LYS A 40 4.83 -1.62 7.08
N PHE A 41 4.91 -0.55 6.31
CA PHE A 41 5.38 -0.54 4.93
C PHE A 41 6.60 0.35 4.82
N GLY A 42 7.76 -0.20 4.51
CA GLY A 42 8.89 0.61 4.08
C GLY A 42 8.62 1.13 2.67
N PHE A 43 8.95 2.40 2.41
CA PHE A 43 8.79 2.99 1.08
C PHE A 43 10.01 3.79 0.65
N THR A 44 10.17 3.93 -0.66
CA THR A 44 11.05 4.89 -1.32
C THR A 44 10.25 5.68 -2.35
N GLN A 45 10.51 6.98 -2.49
CA GLN A 45 9.86 7.82 -3.48
C GLN A 45 10.76 7.96 -4.71
N ALA A 46 10.24 7.51 -5.85
CA ALA A 46 10.94 7.62 -7.11
C ALA A 46 11.24 9.08 -7.44
N GLY A 47 12.49 9.38 -7.81
CA GLY A 47 12.93 10.71 -8.25
C GLY A 47 13.29 11.70 -7.13
N THR A 48 12.98 11.43 -5.86
CA THR A 48 13.33 12.33 -4.75
C THR A 48 14.29 11.72 -3.74
N GLY A 49 14.51 10.39 -3.79
CA GLY A 49 15.35 9.68 -2.82
C GLY A 49 14.76 9.65 -1.40
N ARG A 50 13.55 10.19 -1.20
CA ARG A 50 12.85 10.10 0.08
C ARG A 50 12.57 8.64 0.39
N GLN A 51 12.77 8.27 1.64
CA GLN A 51 12.44 6.96 2.15
C GLN A 51 11.86 7.07 3.55
N GLY A 52 11.09 6.07 3.94
CA GLY A 52 10.42 6.10 5.22
C GLY A 52 9.64 4.83 5.48
N ILE A 53 8.84 4.89 6.53
CA ILE A 53 7.96 3.81 6.97
C ILE A 53 6.55 4.36 7.11
N ILE A 54 5.58 3.74 6.49
CA ILE A 54 4.16 3.96 6.76
C ILE A 54 3.73 2.90 7.77
N LYS A 55 3.33 3.32 8.97
CA LYS A 55 2.73 2.43 9.97
C LYS A 55 1.22 2.59 9.94
N CYS A 56 0.47 1.50 9.80
CA CYS A 56 -0.98 1.48 9.92
C CYS A 56 -1.42 0.47 10.98
N THR A 57 -2.60 0.68 11.53
CA THR A 57 -3.34 -0.31 12.33
C THR A 57 -4.29 -1.07 11.41
N VAL A 58 -4.56 -2.34 11.68
CA VAL A 58 -5.50 -3.17 10.92
C VAL A 58 -6.80 -3.27 11.71
N SER A 59 -7.91 -2.89 11.10
CA SER A 59 -9.24 -3.03 11.69
C SER A 59 -9.67 -4.49 11.76
N ALA A 60 -10.73 -4.78 12.51
CA ALA A 60 -11.28 -6.14 12.61
C ALA A 60 -11.75 -6.70 11.25
N GLU A 61 -12.00 -5.82 10.28
CA GLU A 61 -12.42 -6.17 8.91
C GLU A 61 -11.22 -6.44 7.98
N GLY A 62 -9.99 -6.30 8.48
CA GLY A 62 -8.76 -6.50 7.70
C GLY A 62 -8.33 -5.28 6.88
N ASN A 63 -8.96 -4.13 7.10
CA ASN A 63 -8.61 -2.88 6.42
C ASN A 63 -7.48 -2.17 7.15
N ALA A 64 -6.56 -1.54 6.41
CA ALA A 64 -5.54 -0.68 7.00
C ALA A 64 -6.15 0.70 7.35
N GLU A 65 -6.02 1.08 8.61
CA GLU A 65 -6.54 2.30 9.21
C GLU A 65 -5.44 3.03 10.00
N GLN A 66 -5.68 4.28 10.36
CA GLN A 66 -4.77 5.08 11.20
C GLN A 66 -3.32 5.08 10.68
N CYS A 67 -3.14 5.20 9.36
CA CYS A 67 -1.82 5.21 8.74
C CYS A 67 -1.06 6.51 9.06
N SER A 68 0.18 6.39 9.50
CA SER A 68 1.10 7.49 9.76
C SER A 68 2.41 7.26 9.00
N GLU A 69 2.85 8.27 8.25
CA GLU A 69 4.14 8.29 7.55
C GLU A 69 5.24 8.79 8.50
N ILE A 70 6.30 8.00 8.63
CA ILE A 70 7.49 8.32 9.40
C ILE A 70 8.66 8.44 8.41
N PRO A 71 9.15 9.65 8.12
CA PRO A 71 10.31 9.83 7.24
C PRO A 71 11.56 9.25 7.92
N VAL A 72 12.36 8.50 7.16
CA VAL A 72 13.66 8.02 7.61
C VAL A 72 14.72 8.84 6.89
N ILE A 73 15.33 9.76 7.63
CA ILE A 73 16.46 10.57 7.14
C ILE A 73 17.73 9.86 7.60
N PHE A 74 18.56 9.44 6.65
CA PHE A 74 19.91 9.01 6.97
C PHE A 74 20.79 10.26 6.92
N GLU A 75 21.17 10.76 8.10
CA GLU A 75 22.26 11.73 8.21
C GLU A 75 23.57 11.00 7.91
N ASN A 76 24.34 11.53 6.95
CA ASN A 76 25.60 10.95 6.49
C ASN A 76 26.78 11.69 7.10
#